data_AF-H6QD41-F1
#
_entry.id   AF-H6QD41-F1
#
_cell.length_a   1.000
_cell.length_b   1.000
_cell.length_c   1.000
_cell.angle_alpha   90.00
_cell.angle_beta   90.00
_cell.angle_gamma   90.00
#
_symmetry.space_group_name_H-M   'P 1'
#
loop_
_entity.id
_entity.type
_entity.pdbx_description
1 polymer ?
#
loop_
_entity_poly.entity_id
_entity_poly.type
_entity_poly.pdbx_seq_one_letter_code
_entity_poly.pdbx_strand_id
1 'polypeptide(L)'
;MNKLLITLALATLALAATTVVIPPMAKLEQIAYKVEETTLKIQGAGFATLAKPYVTPGEGYVYAGMRIEFLGAYPSIQIGADGQLSKTFDQNGFVSTVYVGPDASKVTLVNTAKEAVEVKVRITYTYVKASYIPLSGDAVVEVNVPDGKLAQGFNAMARLTIEPYAPFVVKAVERPDGTPATVYRVEPKVVEINTPGKYKITITQGAALPAAMLVKSLSKQTATVTAGGEFAVTGAEVGVPQGWKLLGYAVFAYTADANLIGKEVTGDIKIDGGLVDTITDVNQNIIVRSVSYLVPPVWNFNIRYKIALVYGEQFKVSTTLPSTVNVIYIPLVYREAQVKWLPDRALVNVTDADVADGQWTAVVLQLPELAKIVSIRTPGNAMISNATDVRLVWGGGLRAVSISPDGRQAYIIAQLGDTKETGMYTFMINWKPMRIPVIDTKGRAVGDLSASADKFDASASVGYVEVKVYKPEPFALDISYKGIPAAHVEVNSLVEKPQAVTLGIYTVKVVVVGALNQPIAQASVSLEGFPASGKTDGAGSLVFQDVLEGTYKINVDIGGRVKVSEVIEVRGDTEKIVKTPVVAIVGGVPITTLDAIATVGGLSAAGLYFALTRRKESVAEVEQI
;
A
#
# COMPACT_ATOMS: atom_id res chain seq x y z
N MET A 1 54.41 -45.55 -10.05
CA MET A 1 53.73 -44.49 -9.30
C MET A 1 53.17 -43.50 -10.32
N ASN A 2 51.87 -43.52 -10.58
CA ASN A 2 51.12 -42.41 -11.18
C ASN A 2 49.63 -42.76 -11.13
N LYS A 3 48.92 -42.17 -10.16
CA LYS A 3 47.47 -42.24 -10.02
C LYS A 3 46.86 -41.16 -10.91
N LEU A 4 46.06 -41.58 -11.88
CA LEU A 4 45.16 -40.70 -12.63
C LEU A 4 44.04 -40.26 -11.68
N LEU A 5 43.98 -38.97 -11.34
CA LEU A 5 42.78 -38.36 -10.75
C LEU A 5 41.75 -38.17 -11.87
N ILE A 6 40.60 -38.82 -11.75
CA ILE A 6 39.40 -38.49 -12.52
C ILE A 6 38.59 -37.53 -11.66
N THR A 7 38.59 -36.26 -12.03
CA THR A 7 37.70 -35.23 -11.49
C THR A 7 36.31 -35.45 -12.06
N LEU A 8 35.36 -35.87 -11.22
CA LEU A 8 33.93 -35.91 -11.56
C LEU A 8 33.41 -34.47 -11.59
N ALA A 9 33.04 -33.97 -12.77
CA ALA A 9 32.32 -32.71 -12.91
C ALA A 9 30.88 -32.91 -12.41
N LEU A 10 30.57 -32.37 -11.24
CA LEU A 10 29.19 -32.24 -10.74
C LEU A 10 28.53 -31.11 -11.55
N ALA A 11 27.76 -31.45 -12.58
CA ALA A 11 26.89 -30.49 -13.24
C ALA A 11 25.68 -30.24 -12.33
N THR A 12 25.71 -29.16 -11.55
CA THR A 12 24.57 -28.69 -10.76
C THR A 12 23.49 -28.19 -11.72
N LEU A 13 22.35 -28.89 -11.79
CA LEU A 13 21.13 -28.32 -12.37
C LEU A 13 20.69 -27.15 -11.47
N ALA A 14 20.77 -25.93 -11.99
CA ALA A 14 20.22 -24.76 -11.31
C ALA A 14 18.69 -24.78 -11.46
N LEU A 15 17.96 -24.84 -10.34
CA LEU A 15 16.55 -24.52 -10.31
C LEU A 15 16.40 -23.01 -10.53
N ALA A 16 15.67 -22.62 -11.58
CA ALA A 16 15.28 -21.22 -11.75
C ALA A 16 14.07 -20.95 -10.84
N ALA A 17 14.27 -20.13 -9.80
CA ALA A 17 13.16 -19.65 -8.99
C ALA A 17 12.21 -18.81 -9.86
N THR A 18 10.91 -18.94 -9.63
CA THR A 18 9.91 -18.14 -10.35
C THR A 18 9.98 -16.67 -9.90
N THR A 19 10.07 -15.72 -10.82
CA THR A 19 10.02 -14.30 -10.47
C THR A 19 8.58 -13.82 -10.40
N VAL A 20 8.19 -13.28 -9.25
CA VAL A 20 6.85 -12.72 -9.01
C VAL A 20 7.00 -11.23 -8.70
N VAL A 21 6.27 -10.39 -9.42
CA VAL A 21 6.28 -8.94 -9.19
C VAL A 21 4.96 -8.54 -8.55
N ILE A 22 5.01 -8.01 -7.33
CA ILE A 22 3.90 -7.26 -6.72
C ILE A 22 4.08 -5.81 -7.17
N PRO A 23 3.24 -5.30 -8.09
CA PRO A 23 3.42 -3.98 -8.68
C PRO A 23 3.08 -2.86 -7.67
N PRO A 24 3.46 -1.61 -7.96
CA PRO A 24 2.88 -0.45 -7.28
C PRO A 24 1.36 -0.48 -7.38
N MET A 25 0.65 -0.21 -6.28
CA MET A 25 -0.81 -0.23 -6.25
C MET A 25 -1.36 1.18 -6.02
N ALA A 26 -2.41 1.56 -6.75
CA ALA A 26 -3.31 2.62 -6.34
C ALA A 26 -4.43 2.02 -5.47
N LYS A 27 -4.76 2.68 -4.36
CA LYS A 27 -5.89 2.33 -3.52
C LYS A 27 -7.10 3.19 -3.89
N LEU A 28 -8.17 2.57 -4.33
CA LEU A 28 -9.47 3.24 -4.52
C LEU A 28 -10.38 2.93 -3.33
N GLU A 29 -10.74 3.97 -2.59
CA GLU A 29 -11.65 3.92 -1.46
C GLU A 29 -13.00 4.48 -1.91
N GLN A 30 -14.03 3.62 -1.97
CA GLN A 30 -15.42 4.07 -2.01
C GLN A 30 -15.85 4.34 -0.59
N ILE A 31 -16.24 5.59 -0.30
CA ILE A 31 -16.54 6.04 1.05
C ILE A 31 -18.02 6.38 1.13
N ALA A 32 -18.71 5.71 2.04
CA ALA A 32 -20.08 6.00 2.40
C ALA A 32 -20.09 6.78 3.72
N TYR A 33 -20.79 7.90 3.77
CA TYR A 33 -20.88 8.69 5.00
C TYR A 33 -22.31 9.15 5.31
N LYS A 34 -22.63 9.18 6.61
CA LYS A 34 -23.94 9.63 7.10
C LYS A 34 -23.75 10.76 8.09
N VAL A 35 -24.45 11.87 7.87
CA VAL A 35 -24.42 13.05 8.74
C VAL A 35 -25.69 13.12 9.57
N GLU A 36 -25.56 13.24 10.89
CA GLU A 36 -26.67 13.40 11.84
C GLU A 36 -26.38 14.60 12.73
N GLU A 37 -27.39 15.44 12.99
CA GLU A 37 -27.31 16.48 14.02
C GLU A 37 -28.15 16.08 15.22
N THR A 38 -27.62 16.24 16.42
CA THR A 38 -28.32 15.91 17.67
C THR A 38 -27.97 16.89 18.78
N THR A 39 -28.90 17.05 19.72
CA THR A 39 -28.70 17.85 20.94
C THR A 39 -28.71 16.91 22.14
N LEU A 40 -27.62 16.89 22.90
CA LEU A 40 -27.43 16.07 24.08
C LEU A 40 -27.59 16.92 25.32
N LYS A 41 -28.56 16.60 26.18
CA LYS A 41 -28.70 17.21 27.49
C LYS A 41 -27.93 16.41 28.53
N ILE A 42 -26.82 16.97 29.02
CA ILE A 42 -25.93 16.30 29.97
C ILE A 42 -26.08 16.97 31.33
N GLN A 43 -26.52 16.20 32.34
CA GLN A 43 -26.68 16.70 33.71
C GLN A 43 -25.32 17.13 34.29
N GLY A 44 -25.35 17.93 35.36
CA GLY A 44 -24.13 18.32 36.07
C GLY A 44 -23.37 17.10 36.59
N ALA A 45 -22.05 17.07 36.39
CA ALA A 45 -21.18 15.90 36.64
C ALA A 45 -21.63 14.61 35.91
N GLY A 46 -22.53 14.72 34.92
CA GLY A 46 -23.07 13.60 34.16
C GLY A 46 -22.30 13.31 32.88
N PHE A 47 -22.77 12.33 32.13
CA PHE A 47 -22.20 11.96 30.83
C PHE A 47 -23.28 11.57 29.82
N ALA A 48 -22.94 11.66 28.53
CA ALA A 48 -23.70 11.11 27.41
C ALA A 48 -22.78 10.28 26.52
N THR A 49 -23.36 9.35 25.78
CA THR A 49 -22.58 8.43 24.93
C THR A 49 -23.09 8.44 23.51
N LEU A 50 -22.16 8.53 22.57
CA LEU A 50 -22.41 8.39 21.14
C LEU A 50 -21.81 7.06 20.70
N ALA A 51 -22.57 6.26 19.96
CA ALA A 51 -22.14 4.94 19.51
C ALA A 51 -22.15 4.88 18.00
N LYS A 52 -21.40 3.92 17.43
CA LYS A 52 -21.50 3.59 16.02
C LYS A 52 -22.95 3.25 15.65
N PRO A 53 -23.45 3.68 14.48
CA PRO A 53 -24.81 3.37 14.08
C PRO A 53 -24.91 1.88 13.75
N TYR A 54 -26.05 1.27 14.09
CA TYR A 54 -26.35 -0.14 13.77
C TYR A 54 -26.51 -0.39 12.26
N VAL A 55 -26.71 0.69 11.50
CA VAL A 55 -27.07 0.71 10.10
C VAL A 55 -25.80 0.75 9.25
N THR A 56 -25.67 -0.15 8.27
CA THR A 56 -24.50 -0.24 7.37
C THR A 56 -24.90 0.10 5.93
N PRO A 57 -24.01 0.71 5.13
CA PRO A 57 -24.35 1.18 3.78
C PRO A 57 -24.44 0.08 2.72
N GLY A 58 -24.12 -1.18 3.06
CA GLY A 58 -24.16 -2.33 2.17
C GLY A 58 -22.95 -3.26 2.30
N GLU A 59 -22.92 -4.31 1.47
CA GLU A 59 -21.87 -5.33 1.50
C GLU A 59 -20.48 -4.79 1.12
N GLY A 60 -19.47 -5.17 1.90
CA GLY A 60 -18.07 -4.82 1.67
C GLY A 60 -17.63 -3.47 2.24
N TYR A 61 -18.54 -2.68 2.81
CA TYR A 61 -18.22 -1.45 3.54
C TYR A 61 -17.87 -1.76 5.00
N VAL A 62 -16.71 -1.29 5.44
CA VAL A 62 -16.22 -1.44 6.82
C VAL A 62 -16.26 -0.08 7.53
N TYR A 63 -16.68 -0.07 8.79
CA TYR A 63 -16.68 1.15 9.60
C TYR A 63 -15.26 1.73 9.71
N ALA A 64 -15.11 2.99 9.33
CA ALA A 64 -13.82 3.69 9.29
C ALA A 64 -13.67 4.73 10.41
N GLY A 65 -14.73 4.98 11.19
CA GLY A 65 -14.73 5.94 12.29
C GLY A 65 -15.88 6.94 12.24
N MET A 66 -15.83 7.93 13.13
CA MET A 66 -16.77 9.04 13.16
C MET A 66 -16.07 10.37 13.44
N ARG A 67 -16.63 11.45 12.88
CA ARG A 67 -16.28 12.84 13.19
C ARG A 67 -17.42 13.47 13.97
N ILE A 68 -17.13 14.05 15.13
CA ILE A 68 -18.10 14.76 15.97
C ILE A 68 -17.71 16.23 16.02
N GLU A 69 -18.49 17.09 15.37
CA GLU A 69 -18.33 18.54 15.39
C GLU A 69 -19.25 19.17 16.42
N PHE A 70 -18.69 20.04 17.25
CA PHE A 70 -19.44 20.79 18.25
C PHE A 70 -19.99 22.06 17.62
N LEU A 71 -21.31 22.23 17.64
CA LEU A 71 -22.00 23.38 17.05
C LEU A 71 -22.17 24.50 18.09
N GLY A 72 -21.07 24.83 18.79
CA GLY A 72 -21.01 25.78 19.89
C GLY A 72 -19.72 25.60 20.71
N ALA A 73 -19.48 26.52 21.64
CA ALA A 73 -18.37 26.44 22.59
C ALA A 73 -18.84 25.79 23.90
N TYR A 74 -18.19 24.70 24.31
CA TYR A 74 -18.59 23.90 25.46
C TYR A 74 -17.42 23.70 26.44
N PRO A 75 -17.11 24.69 27.29
CA PRO A 75 -15.91 24.68 28.14
C PRO A 75 -15.89 23.56 29.18
N SER A 76 -17.06 23.08 29.61
CA SER A 76 -17.18 22.02 30.62
C SER A 76 -17.18 20.61 30.03
N ILE A 77 -17.11 20.45 28.71
CA ILE A 77 -17.20 19.13 28.07
C ILE A 77 -15.82 18.52 27.90
N GLN A 78 -15.63 17.37 28.54
CA GLN A 78 -14.51 16.47 28.30
C GLN A 78 -14.96 15.26 27.49
N ILE A 79 -14.01 14.64 26.79
CA ILE A 79 -14.32 13.60 25.80
C ILE A 79 -13.32 12.46 25.92
N GLY A 80 -13.84 11.24 25.99
CA GLY A 80 -13.10 9.99 25.89
C GLY A 80 -13.75 9.03 24.89
N ALA A 81 -13.00 8.03 24.46
CA ALA A 81 -13.50 6.93 23.64
C ALA A 81 -12.87 5.62 24.11
N ASP A 82 -13.48 4.50 23.73
CA ASP A 82 -12.97 3.14 23.98
C ASP A 82 -11.86 2.71 23.00
N GLY A 83 -11.45 3.60 22.09
CA GLY A 83 -10.34 3.41 21.16
C GLY A 83 -9.63 4.73 20.84
N GLN A 84 -8.90 4.78 19.72
CA GLN A 84 -8.18 5.97 19.32
C GLN A 84 -9.12 7.14 18.99
N LEU A 85 -8.74 8.32 19.48
CA LEU A 85 -9.39 9.58 19.14
C LEU A 85 -8.35 10.68 18.99
N SER A 86 -8.67 11.68 18.20
CA SER A 86 -7.96 12.96 18.12
C SER A 86 -8.92 14.13 18.19
N LYS A 87 -8.41 15.32 18.54
CA LYS A 87 -9.23 16.51 18.78
C LYS A 87 -8.66 17.72 18.04
N THR A 88 -9.56 18.59 17.58
CA THR A 88 -9.28 19.98 17.24
C THR A 88 -9.80 20.89 18.35
N PHE A 89 -9.26 22.09 18.41
CA PHE A 89 -9.69 23.12 19.35
C PHE A 89 -10.07 24.39 18.61
N ASP A 90 -11.08 25.09 19.12
CA ASP A 90 -11.43 26.43 18.65
C ASP A 90 -10.41 27.48 19.11
N GLN A 91 -10.67 28.75 18.76
CA GLN A 91 -9.78 29.86 19.12
C GLN A 91 -9.66 30.10 20.62
N ASN A 92 -10.61 29.60 21.42
CA ASN A 92 -10.64 29.73 22.88
C ASN A 92 -10.02 28.51 23.58
N GLY A 93 -9.54 27.51 22.82
CA GLY A 93 -8.98 26.27 23.34
C GLY A 93 -10.03 25.23 23.75
N PHE A 94 -11.30 25.41 23.38
CA PHE A 94 -12.35 24.42 23.63
C PHE A 94 -12.41 23.41 22.48
N VAL A 95 -12.83 22.17 22.78
CA VAL A 95 -12.89 21.13 21.75
C VAL A 95 -13.92 21.51 20.68
N SER A 96 -13.48 21.63 19.44
CA SER A 96 -14.34 21.95 18.29
C SER A 96 -14.75 20.73 17.48
N THR A 97 -13.85 19.76 17.33
CA THR A 97 -14.13 18.51 16.60
C THR A 97 -13.34 17.36 17.19
N VAL A 98 -13.96 16.18 17.20
CA VAL A 98 -13.32 14.93 17.59
C VAL A 98 -13.35 13.99 16.40
N TYR A 99 -12.20 13.39 16.10
CA TYR A 99 -12.09 12.31 15.12
C TYR A 99 -11.84 11.03 15.87
N VAL A 100 -12.59 10.00 15.52
CA VAL A 100 -12.63 8.73 16.23
C VAL A 100 -12.28 7.64 15.22
N GLY A 101 -11.29 6.82 15.57
CA GLY A 101 -10.77 5.77 14.70
C GLY A 101 -11.75 4.60 14.52
N PRO A 102 -11.46 3.69 13.58
CA PRO A 102 -12.27 2.50 13.32
C PRO A 102 -12.29 1.49 14.49
N ASP A 103 -11.35 1.60 15.42
CA ASP A 103 -11.18 0.76 16.60
C ASP A 103 -12.08 1.18 17.78
N ALA A 104 -12.65 2.38 17.74
CA ALA A 104 -13.56 2.87 18.76
C ALA A 104 -15.03 2.60 18.38
N SER A 105 -15.80 2.07 19.33
CA SER A 105 -17.22 1.79 19.16
C SER A 105 -18.12 2.80 19.88
N LYS A 106 -17.55 3.52 20.85
CA LYS A 106 -18.27 4.40 21.77
C LYS A 106 -17.43 5.61 22.15
N VAL A 107 -18.06 6.79 22.08
CA VAL A 107 -17.53 8.07 22.56
C VAL A 107 -18.34 8.53 23.75
N THR A 108 -17.67 8.96 24.81
CA THR A 108 -18.30 9.48 26.03
C THR A 108 -18.00 10.97 26.16
N LEU A 109 -19.05 11.78 26.26
CA LEU A 109 -18.98 13.20 26.58
C LEU A 109 -19.32 13.36 28.07
N VAL A 110 -18.44 13.99 28.83
CA VAL A 110 -18.58 14.21 30.27
C VAL A 110 -18.71 15.70 30.54
N ASN A 111 -19.75 16.09 31.27
CA ASN A 111 -19.92 17.46 31.73
C ASN A 111 -19.27 17.63 33.11
N THR A 112 -18.21 18.43 33.18
CA THR A 112 -17.47 18.69 34.42
C THR A 112 -18.08 19.82 35.26
N ALA A 113 -19.09 20.52 34.75
CA ALA A 113 -19.80 21.56 35.50
C ALA A 113 -20.85 20.96 36.44
N LYS A 114 -21.25 21.73 37.47
CA LYS A 114 -22.34 21.36 38.39
C LYS A 114 -23.73 21.49 37.78
N GLU A 115 -23.88 22.33 36.76
CA GLU A 115 -25.14 22.59 36.08
C GLU A 115 -25.26 21.74 34.81
N ALA A 116 -26.49 21.48 34.38
CA ALA A 116 -26.74 20.78 33.14
C ALA A 116 -26.34 21.64 31.93
N VAL A 117 -25.82 21.00 30.88
CA VAL A 117 -25.43 21.66 29.64
C VAL A 117 -26.09 20.98 28.45
N GLU A 118 -26.54 21.77 27.48
CA GLU A 118 -27.10 21.27 26.21
C GLU A 118 -26.05 21.38 25.12
N VAL A 119 -25.54 20.24 24.67
CA VAL A 119 -24.48 20.14 23.68
C VAL A 119 -25.09 19.80 22.33
N LYS A 120 -24.98 20.72 21.36
CA LYS A 120 -25.39 20.46 19.99
C LYS A 120 -24.18 19.95 19.20
N VAL A 121 -24.32 18.79 18.57
CA VAL A 121 -23.25 18.16 17.79
C VAL A 121 -23.74 17.74 16.40
N ARG A 122 -22.83 17.76 15.44
CA ARG A 122 -22.97 17.14 14.12
C ARG A 122 -22.04 15.94 14.04
N ILE A 123 -22.57 14.77 13.77
CA ILE A 123 -21.84 13.51 13.74
C ILE A 123 -21.81 13.01 12.30
N THR A 124 -20.61 12.79 11.76
CA THR A 124 -20.40 12.17 10.45
C THR A 124 -19.81 10.78 10.64
N TYR A 125 -20.60 9.74 10.37
CA TYR A 125 -20.15 8.35 10.37
C TYR A 125 -19.58 7.99 9.02
N THR A 126 -18.43 7.30 8.99
CA THR A 126 -17.73 6.98 7.75
C THR A 126 -17.53 5.47 7.63
N TYR A 127 -17.77 4.93 6.43
CA TYR A 127 -17.53 3.54 6.08
C TYR A 127 -16.76 3.49 4.75
N VAL A 128 -15.81 2.57 4.63
CA VAL A 128 -14.94 2.46 3.46
C VAL A 128 -15.02 1.06 2.87
N LYS A 129 -15.13 1.00 1.54
CA LYS A 129 -14.89 -0.18 0.73
C LYS A 129 -13.68 0.09 -0.17
N ALA A 130 -12.58 -0.62 0.07
CA ALA A 130 -11.32 -0.40 -0.63
C ALA A 130 -11.08 -1.47 -1.71
N SER A 131 -10.54 -1.05 -2.85
CA SER A 131 -9.95 -1.91 -3.88
C SER A 131 -8.54 -1.45 -4.21
N TYR A 132 -7.70 -2.39 -4.65
CA TYR A 132 -6.32 -2.12 -5.05
C TYR A 132 -6.19 -2.34 -6.55
N ILE A 133 -5.62 -1.35 -7.23
CA ILE A 133 -5.47 -1.32 -8.68
C ILE A 133 -3.97 -1.38 -8.98
N PRO A 134 -3.48 -2.45 -9.64
CA PRO A 134 -2.08 -2.54 -10.02
C PRO A 134 -1.74 -1.49 -11.07
N LEU A 135 -0.61 -0.82 -10.91
CA LEU A 135 -0.12 0.20 -11.83
C LEU A 135 1.02 -0.35 -12.68
N SER A 136 0.85 -0.28 -14.00
CA SER A 136 1.86 -0.62 -15.00
C SER A 136 1.73 0.34 -16.18
N GLY A 137 2.72 1.20 -16.38
CA GLY A 137 2.65 2.26 -17.39
C GLY A 137 1.53 3.28 -17.12
N ASP A 138 1.04 3.92 -18.18
CA ASP A 138 -0.12 4.82 -18.06
C ASP A 138 -1.39 4.02 -17.77
N ALA A 139 -2.14 4.45 -16.76
CA ALA A 139 -3.36 3.79 -16.32
C ALA A 139 -4.53 4.78 -16.29
N VAL A 140 -5.71 4.30 -16.66
CA VAL A 140 -6.97 5.05 -16.51
C VAL A 140 -7.85 4.30 -15.53
N VAL A 141 -8.17 4.94 -14.41
CA VAL A 141 -9.05 4.38 -13.39
C VAL A 141 -10.44 4.98 -13.56
N GLU A 142 -11.42 4.13 -13.87
CA GLU A 142 -12.81 4.52 -13.88
C GLU A 142 -13.38 4.53 -12.46
N VAL A 143 -13.92 5.67 -12.06
CA VAL A 143 -14.52 5.88 -10.74
C VAL A 143 -15.99 6.23 -10.91
N ASN A 144 -16.86 5.47 -10.25
CA ASN A 144 -18.29 5.72 -10.21
C ASN A 144 -18.71 6.06 -8.78
N VAL A 145 -19.16 7.30 -8.58
CA VAL A 145 -19.76 7.77 -7.32
C VAL A 145 -21.28 7.72 -7.50
N PRO A 146 -22.01 6.89 -6.73
CA PRO A 146 -23.46 6.72 -6.88
C PRO A 146 -24.26 8.03 -6.76
N ASP A 147 -25.21 8.25 -7.68
CA ASP A 147 -26.11 9.42 -7.78
C ASP A 147 -27.35 9.35 -6.87
N GLY A 148 -27.41 8.33 -6.02
CA GLY A 148 -28.42 8.19 -4.99
C GLY A 148 -27.77 8.04 -3.62
N LYS A 149 -28.54 8.36 -2.57
CA LYS A 149 -28.13 7.93 -1.23
C LYS A 149 -27.99 6.41 -1.27
N LEU A 150 -26.83 5.90 -0.86
CA LEU A 150 -26.67 4.49 -0.53
C LEU A 150 -27.79 4.11 0.46
N ALA A 151 -28.09 2.81 0.56
CA ALA A 151 -29.17 2.34 1.43
C ALA A 151 -29.17 3.08 2.78
N GLN A 152 -30.36 3.53 3.23
CA GLN A 152 -30.56 4.14 4.55
C GLN A 152 -29.94 5.54 4.77
N GLY A 153 -29.78 6.34 3.71
CA GLY A 153 -29.54 7.78 3.82
C GLY A 153 -28.06 8.20 3.85
N PHE A 154 -27.17 7.29 3.47
CA PHE A 154 -25.73 7.56 3.32
C PHE A 154 -25.46 8.31 2.02
N ASN A 155 -24.55 9.27 2.05
CA ASN A 155 -23.94 9.89 0.88
C ASN A 155 -22.70 9.09 0.46
N ALA A 156 -22.22 9.33 -0.77
CA ALA A 156 -21.07 8.65 -1.32
C ALA A 156 -20.00 9.65 -1.79
N MET A 157 -18.74 9.28 -1.60
CA MET A 157 -17.56 9.92 -2.17
C MET A 157 -16.54 8.85 -2.54
N ALA A 158 -15.55 9.21 -3.35
CA ALA A 158 -14.45 8.32 -3.70
C ALA A 158 -13.12 9.00 -3.44
N ARG A 159 -12.14 8.23 -2.96
CA ARG A 159 -10.77 8.68 -2.79
C ARG A 159 -9.83 7.69 -3.47
N LEU A 160 -8.98 8.17 -4.37
CA LEU A 160 -7.88 7.40 -4.93
C LEU A 160 -6.58 7.88 -4.29
N THR A 161 -5.76 6.96 -3.79
CA THR A 161 -4.44 7.25 -3.19
C THR A 161 -3.37 6.39 -3.85
N ILE A 162 -2.25 6.99 -4.22
CA ILE A 162 -1.03 6.33 -4.69
C ILE A 162 0.02 6.48 -3.59
N GLU A 163 0.72 5.39 -3.27
CA GLU A 163 1.81 5.44 -2.29
C GLU A 163 2.87 6.49 -2.69
N PRO A 164 3.40 7.32 -1.76
CA PRO A 164 4.27 8.43 -2.10
C PRO A 164 5.50 8.02 -2.92
N TYR A 165 6.15 6.92 -2.50
CA TYR A 165 7.36 6.38 -3.13
C TYR A 165 7.11 5.68 -4.47
N ALA A 166 5.85 5.43 -4.85
CA ALA A 166 5.54 4.85 -6.14
C ALA A 166 5.84 5.86 -7.27
N PRO A 167 6.44 5.44 -8.40
CA PRO A 167 6.83 6.32 -9.50
C PRO A 167 5.64 6.68 -10.42
N PHE A 168 4.49 6.97 -9.84
CA PHE A 168 3.25 7.28 -10.54
C PHE A 168 2.59 8.54 -9.98
N VAL A 169 1.99 9.36 -10.83
CA VAL A 169 1.29 10.58 -10.44
C VAL A 169 -0.05 10.71 -11.15
N VAL A 170 -0.98 11.40 -10.52
CA VAL A 170 -2.24 11.81 -11.14
C VAL A 170 -1.96 12.89 -12.17
N LYS A 171 -2.35 12.63 -13.41
CA LYS A 171 -2.21 13.55 -14.53
C LYS A 171 -3.46 14.41 -14.71
N ALA A 172 -4.63 13.79 -14.66
CA ALA A 172 -5.89 14.47 -14.92
C ALA A 172 -7.06 13.74 -14.25
N VAL A 173 -8.13 14.51 -13.98
CA VAL A 173 -9.43 13.99 -13.57
C VAL A 173 -10.48 14.52 -14.54
N GLU A 174 -11.11 13.62 -15.27
CA GLU A 174 -11.99 13.94 -16.40
C GLU A 174 -13.35 13.27 -16.23
N ARG A 175 -14.36 13.83 -16.90
CA ARG A 175 -15.64 13.16 -17.13
C ARG A 175 -15.48 12.12 -18.26
N PRO A 176 -16.46 11.23 -18.47
CA PRO A 176 -16.36 10.18 -19.48
C PRO A 176 -16.19 10.71 -20.91
N ASP A 177 -16.68 11.93 -21.17
CA ASP A 177 -16.59 12.69 -22.41
C ASP A 177 -15.23 13.38 -22.63
N GLY A 178 -14.29 13.26 -21.69
CA GLY A 178 -12.96 13.87 -21.74
C GLY A 178 -12.90 15.32 -21.26
N THR A 179 -14.01 15.90 -20.78
CA THR A 179 -13.99 17.25 -20.20
C THR A 179 -13.38 17.22 -18.79
N PRO A 180 -12.62 18.25 -18.37
CA PRO A 180 -12.10 18.31 -17.01
C PRO A 180 -13.22 18.26 -15.97
N ALA A 181 -13.06 17.41 -14.95
CA ALA A 181 -13.94 17.44 -13.80
C ALA A 181 -13.70 18.72 -12.98
N THR A 182 -14.73 19.23 -12.30
CA THR A 182 -14.63 20.47 -11.48
C THR A 182 -14.98 20.25 -10.02
N VAL A 183 -15.41 19.04 -9.63
CA VAL A 183 -15.94 18.76 -8.29
C VAL A 183 -15.11 17.67 -7.61
N TYR A 184 -13.88 18.05 -7.27
CA TYR A 184 -12.86 17.16 -6.69
C TYR A 184 -11.78 17.97 -5.96
N ARG A 185 -11.06 17.33 -5.05
CA ARG A 185 -9.77 17.77 -4.53
C ARG A 185 -8.68 16.93 -5.16
N VAL A 186 -7.52 17.53 -5.42
CA VAL A 186 -6.44 16.78 -6.06
C VAL A 186 -5.06 17.25 -5.65
N GLU A 187 -4.15 16.29 -5.61
CA GLU A 187 -2.72 16.45 -5.51
C GLU A 187 -2.04 15.35 -6.36
N PRO A 188 -0.73 15.38 -6.58
CA PRO A 188 -0.06 14.42 -7.46
C PRO A 188 -0.26 12.94 -7.07
N LYS A 189 -0.60 12.64 -5.81
CA LYS A 189 -0.77 11.27 -5.30
C LYS A 189 -2.19 10.95 -4.80
N VAL A 190 -3.08 11.92 -4.68
CA VAL A 190 -4.42 11.73 -4.13
C VAL A 190 -5.46 12.49 -4.93
N VAL A 191 -6.59 11.85 -5.18
CA VAL A 191 -7.80 12.46 -5.73
C VAL A 191 -8.95 12.17 -4.79
N GLU A 192 -9.75 13.17 -4.45
CA GLU A 192 -11.01 13.00 -3.73
C GLU A 192 -12.15 13.56 -4.57
N ILE A 193 -13.17 12.74 -4.84
CA ILE A 193 -14.36 13.11 -5.62
C ILE A 193 -15.54 13.04 -4.67
N ASN A 194 -16.14 14.19 -4.38
CA ASN A 194 -17.19 14.34 -3.37
C ASN A 194 -18.60 14.51 -3.98
N THR A 195 -18.72 14.39 -5.29
CA THR A 195 -19.99 14.57 -6.01
C THR A 195 -20.30 13.35 -6.85
N PRO A 196 -21.57 12.90 -6.87
CA PRO A 196 -21.97 11.79 -7.71
C PRO A 196 -21.65 11.96 -9.19
N GLY A 197 -21.43 10.84 -9.86
CA GLY A 197 -21.14 10.79 -11.28
C GLY A 197 -20.08 9.76 -11.63
N LYS A 198 -19.74 9.72 -12.92
CA LYS A 198 -18.66 8.89 -13.47
C LYS A 198 -17.47 9.77 -13.79
N TYR A 199 -16.28 9.28 -13.49
CA TYR A 199 -15.03 10.01 -13.64
C TYR A 199 -13.96 9.07 -14.16
N LYS A 200 -12.98 9.63 -14.86
CA LYS A 200 -11.75 8.98 -15.31
C LYS A 200 -10.58 9.67 -14.63
N ILE A 201 -9.81 8.91 -13.84
CA ILE A 201 -8.56 9.40 -13.25
C ILE A 201 -7.43 8.83 -14.09
N THR A 202 -6.70 9.71 -14.78
CA THR A 202 -5.54 9.33 -15.59
C THR A 202 -4.29 9.41 -14.73
N ILE A 203 -3.58 8.29 -14.64
CA ILE A 203 -2.34 8.11 -13.88
C ILE A 203 -1.22 7.84 -14.89
N THR A 204 -0.07 8.48 -14.70
CA THR A 204 1.10 8.32 -15.58
C THR A 204 2.36 8.13 -14.74
N GLN A 205 3.45 7.70 -15.36
CA GLN A 205 4.75 7.68 -14.70
C GLN A 205 5.17 9.11 -14.33
N GLY A 206 5.69 9.27 -13.11
CA GLY A 206 6.12 10.56 -12.62
C GLY A 206 7.05 10.44 -11.42
N ALA A 207 7.49 11.58 -10.92
CA ALA A 207 8.40 11.61 -9.79
C ALA A 207 7.79 10.94 -8.55
N ALA A 208 8.56 10.05 -7.92
CA ALA A 208 8.27 9.60 -6.58
C ALA A 208 8.35 10.79 -5.61
N LEU A 209 7.45 10.82 -4.64
CA LEU A 209 7.51 11.74 -3.51
C LEU A 209 8.15 11.02 -2.32
N PRO A 210 9.10 11.64 -1.61
CA PRO A 210 9.68 11.05 -0.41
C PRO A 210 8.60 10.83 0.66
N ALA A 211 8.64 9.71 1.36
CA ALA A 211 7.72 9.47 2.47
C ALA A 211 7.92 10.46 3.63
N ALA A 212 9.14 10.98 3.79
CA ALA A 212 9.45 12.06 4.73
C ALA A 212 10.07 13.22 3.95
N MET A 213 9.44 14.38 4.01
CA MET A 213 9.85 15.56 3.27
C MET A 213 9.81 16.81 4.14
N LEU A 214 10.67 17.75 3.79
CA LEU A 214 10.53 19.12 4.23
C LEU A 214 9.76 19.86 3.16
N VAL A 215 8.71 20.58 3.57
CA VAL A 215 7.92 21.44 2.69
C VAL A 215 8.02 22.86 3.21
N LYS A 216 8.28 23.83 2.33
CA LYS A 216 8.28 25.23 2.70
C LYS A 216 7.60 26.10 1.65
N SER A 217 7.06 27.22 2.09
CA SER A 217 6.62 28.28 1.18
C SER A 217 7.70 29.34 1.03
N LEU A 218 7.85 29.86 -0.19
CA LEU A 218 8.70 31.00 -0.46
C LEU A 218 7.91 32.31 -0.30
N SER A 219 8.59 33.45 -0.45
CA SER A 219 7.96 34.77 -0.40
C SER A 219 6.85 34.93 -1.43
N LYS A 220 5.74 35.54 -1.00
CA LYS A 220 4.62 35.89 -1.89
C LYS A 220 5.08 36.79 -3.04
N GLN A 221 4.51 36.56 -4.20
CA GLN A 221 4.72 37.36 -5.41
C GLN A 221 3.38 37.94 -5.88
N THR A 222 3.45 39.05 -6.62
CA THR A 222 2.27 39.73 -7.17
C THR A 222 2.43 40.01 -8.64
N ALA A 223 1.35 39.87 -9.40
CA ALA A 223 1.28 40.20 -10.81
C ALA A 223 -0.11 40.74 -11.17
N THR A 224 -0.25 41.27 -12.38
CA THR A 224 -1.51 41.77 -12.93
C THR A 224 -1.74 41.21 -14.31
N VAL A 225 -2.96 40.79 -14.60
CA VAL A 225 -3.43 40.38 -15.93
C VAL A 225 -4.28 41.50 -16.48
N THR A 226 -3.91 42.07 -17.63
CA THR A 226 -4.72 43.09 -18.29
C THR A 226 -6.07 42.50 -18.73
N ALA A 227 -7.07 43.37 -18.97
CA ALA A 227 -8.37 42.96 -19.48
C ALA A 227 -8.23 42.09 -20.75
N GLY A 228 -8.92 40.95 -20.78
CA GLY A 228 -8.82 39.97 -21.89
C GLY A 228 -7.46 39.27 -22.04
N GLY A 229 -6.51 39.49 -21.11
CA GLY A 229 -5.13 39.05 -21.22
C GLY A 229 -4.82 37.73 -20.49
N GLU A 230 -3.54 37.39 -20.48
CA GLU A 230 -2.99 36.25 -19.73
C GLU A 230 -1.65 36.59 -19.06
N PHE A 231 -1.34 35.85 -18.00
CA PHE A 231 -0.09 35.88 -17.26
C PHE A 231 0.33 34.44 -16.98
N ALA A 232 1.59 34.11 -17.25
CA ALA A 232 2.15 32.79 -17.00
C ALA A 232 3.41 32.93 -16.14
N VAL A 233 3.63 31.94 -15.27
CA VAL A 233 4.86 31.78 -14.50
C VAL A 233 5.46 30.43 -14.83
N THR A 234 6.77 30.41 -15.04
CA THR A 234 7.54 29.18 -15.18
C THR A 234 8.48 29.00 -14.00
N GLY A 235 8.82 27.74 -13.69
CA GLY A 235 9.68 27.42 -12.55
C GLY A 235 11.06 28.07 -12.60
N ALA A 236 11.55 28.45 -13.80
CA ALA A 236 12.81 29.16 -13.98
C ALA A 236 12.79 30.60 -13.43
N GLU A 237 11.62 31.21 -13.33
CA GLU A 237 11.42 32.57 -12.79
C GLU A 237 11.31 32.55 -11.26
N VAL A 238 11.15 31.35 -10.66
CA VAL A 238 11.08 31.14 -9.23
C VAL A 238 12.48 30.83 -8.71
N GLY A 239 12.96 31.63 -7.75
CA GLY A 239 14.22 31.36 -7.05
C GLY A 239 14.13 30.14 -6.14
N VAL A 240 14.06 28.93 -6.71
CA VAL A 240 14.03 27.67 -5.97
C VAL A 240 15.41 27.44 -5.31
N PRO A 241 15.48 27.29 -3.98
CA PRO A 241 16.76 27.08 -3.31
C PRO A 241 17.46 25.79 -3.74
N GLN A 242 18.79 25.77 -3.73
CA GLN A 242 19.57 24.59 -4.13
C GLN A 242 19.15 23.33 -3.33
N GLY A 243 18.94 22.21 -4.04
CA GLY A 243 18.52 20.94 -3.43
C GLY A 243 17.03 20.85 -3.11
N TRP A 244 16.25 21.90 -3.36
CA TRP A 244 14.79 21.89 -3.31
C TRP A 244 14.18 21.72 -4.70
N LYS A 245 12.94 21.22 -4.73
CA LYS A 245 12.14 21.04 -5.93
C LYS A 245 10.84 21.83 -5.80
N LEU A 246 10.37 22.40 -6.89
CA LEU A 246 9.08 23.08 -6.93
C LEU A 246 7.95 22.04 -6.86
N LEU A 247 7.07 22.18 -5.87
CA LEU A 247 5.86 21.36 -5.74
C LEU A 247 4.71 21.97 -6.55
N GLY A 248 4.60 23.30 -6.50
CA GLY A 248 3.52 24.04 -7.11
C GLY A 248 3.35 25.43 -6.51
N TYR A 249 2.14 25.97 -6.62
CA TYR A 249 1.81 27.34 -6.27
C TYR A 249 0.45 27.39 -5.58
N ALA A 250 0.35 28.19 -4.51
CA ALA A 250 -0.95 28.71 -4.08
C ALA A 250 -1.23 29.99 -4.85
N VAL A 251 -2.32 30.02 -5.62
CA VAL A 251 -2.68 31.14 -6.52
C VAL A 251 -4.00 31.75 -6.07
N PHE A 252 -4.01 33.07 -5.90
CA PHE A 252 -5.19 33.87 -5.63
C PHE A 252 -5.32 34.95 -6.71
N ALA A 253 -6.33 34.81 -7.57
CA ALA A 253 -6.62 35.75 -8.64
C ALA A 253 -7.94 36.47 -8.37
N TYR A 254 -7.95 37.79 -8.39
CA TYR A 254 -9.12 38.58 -8.01
C TYR A 254 -9.24 39.90 -8.78
N THR A 255 -10.48 40.36 -8.95
CA THR A 255 -10.81 41.71 -9.39
C THR A 255 -12.02 42.23 -8.61
N ALA A 256 -12.13 43.56 -8.54
CA ALA A 256 -13.27 44.25 -7.94
C ALA A 256 -13.63 45.44 -8.84
N ASP A 257 -14.79 45.38 -9.49
CA ASP A 257 -15.29 46.40 -10.40
C ASP A 257 -16.50 47.11 -9.83
N ALA A 258 -16.56 48.43 -9.98
CA ALA A 258 -17.72 49.24 -9.63
C ALA A 258 -18.46 49.66 -10.92
N ASN A 259 -19.72 49.26 -11.04
CA ASN A 259 -20.53 49.55 -12.22
C ASN A 259 -21.88 50.16 -11.82
N LEU A 260 -22.48 50.90 -12.75
CA LEU A 260 -23.87 51.33 -12.60
C LEU A 260 -24.81 50.12 -12.77
N ILE A 261 -25.95 50.14 -12.08
CA ILE A 261 -26.98 49.09 -12.25
C ILE A 261 -27.35 48.92 -13.74
N GLY A 262 -27.52 47.67 -14.17
CA GLY A 262 -27.80 47.33 -15.57
C GLY A 262 -26.55 47.14 -16.45
N LYS A 263 -25.35 47.52 -16.00
CA LYS A 263 -24.09 47.04 -16.59
C LYS A 263 -23.63 45.78 -15.87
N GLU A 264 -23.93 44.63 -16.45
CA GLU A 264 -23.37 43.36 -15.99
C GLU A 264 -21.95 43.18 -16.54
N VAL A 265 -21.00 42.91 -15.64
CA VAL A 265 -19.66 42.48 -16.02
C VAL A 265 -19.75 41.01 -16.42
N THR A 266 -19.50 40.73 -17.69
CA THR A 266 -19.41 39.37 -18.21
C THR A 266 -17.94 38.99 -18.36
N GLY A 267 -17.63 37.72 -18.10
CA GLY A 267 -16.28 37.19 -18.19
C GLY A 267 -15.93 36.30 -16.99
N ASP A 268 -14.75 35.67 -17.05
CA ASP A 268 -14.26 34.80 -16.00
C ASP A 268 -12.73 34.92 -15.82
N ILE A 269 -12.25 34.39 -14.71
CA ILE A 269 -10.84 34.13 -14.43
C ILE A 269 -10.60 32.63 -14.62
N LYS A 270 -9.59 32.25 -15.39
CA LYS A 270 -9.18 30.86 -15.53
C LYS A 270 -7.77 30.67 -14.99
N ILE A 271 -7.60 29.68 -14.12
CA ILE A 271 -6.30 29.26 -13.59
C ILE A 271 -6.01 27.89 -14.19
N ASP A 272 -4.94 27.80 -14.98
CA ASP A 272 -4.47 26.60 -15.65
C ASP A 272 -3.08 26.20 -15.13
N GLY A 273 -2.73 24.91 -15.24
CA GLY A 273 -1.43 24.38 -14.84
C GLY A 273 -1.34 22.87 -15.06
N GLY A 274 -0.37 22.22 -14.43
CA GLY A 274 -0.22 20.76 -14.51
C GLY A 274 -1.40 20.02 -13.90
N LEU A 275 -1.72 20.35 -12.65
CA LEU A 275 -2.87 19.82 -11.93
C LEU A 275 -3.43 20.91 -11.01
N VAL A 276 -4.72 21.22 -11.11
CA VAL A 276 -5.34 22.37 -10.44
C VAL A 276 -6.43 21.92 -9.47
N ASP A 277 -6.21 22.17 -8.17
CA ASP A 277 -7.23 22.03 -7.12
C ASP A 277 -7.86 23.39 -6.83
N THR A 278 -9.12 23.58 -7.27
CA THR A 278 -9.85 24.83 -7.02
C THR A 278 -10.44 24.82 -5.62
N ILE A 279 -9.88 25.65 -4.73
CA ILE A 279 -10.33 25.77 -3.35
C ILE A 279 -11.60 26.62 -3.26
N THR A 280 -11.65 27.72 -4.02
CA THR A 280 -12.76 28.67 -3.96
C THR A 280 -12.91 29.38 -5.30
N ASP A 281 -14.15 29.52 -5.75
CA ASP A 281 -14.53 30.25 -6.95
C ASP A 281 -15.78 31.09 -6.64
N VAL A 282 -15.63 32.41 -6.55
CA VAL A 282 -16.69 33.31 -6.09
C VAL A 282 -16.92 34.44 -7.07
N ASN A 283 -18.20 34.71 -7.35
CA ASN A 283 -18.69 35.89 -8.05
C ASN A 283 -19.77 36.52 -7.17
N GLN A 284 -19.50 37.70 -6.61
CA GLN A 284 -20.41 38.37 -5.70
C GLN A 284 -20.74 39.77 -6.20
N ASN A 285 -22.04 40.05 -6.31
CA ASN A 285 -22.57 41.38 -6.62
C ASN A 285 -23.07 42.04 -5.34
N ILE A 286 -22.60 43.26 -5.08
CA ILE A 286 -22.95 44.05 -3.90
C ILE A 286 -23.56 45.38 -4.36
N ILE A 287 -24.86 45.53 -4.13
CA ILE A 287 -25.57 46.79 -4.40
C ILE A 287 -25.40 47.71 -3.20
N VAL A 288 -24.85 48.91 -3.42
CA VAL A 288 -24.69 49.91 -2.36
C VAL A 288 -26.04 50.55 -2.06
N ARG A 289 -26.42 50.56 -0.78
CA ARG A 289 -27.66 51.17 -0.28
C ARG A 289 -27.33 52.08 0.91
N SER A 290 -27.92 53.27 0.94
CA SER A 290 -27.95 54.10 2.16
C SER A 290 -29.22 53.79 2.97
N VAL A 291 -29.19 54.11 4.27
CA VAL A 291 -30.35 54.03 5.18
C VAL A 291 -31.47 54.98 4.72
N SER A 292 -31.10 56.06 4.03
CA SER A 292 -32.04 57.00 3.40
C SER A 292 -31.88 57.02 1.88
N TYR A 293 -32.82 57.67 1.20
CA TYR A 293 -32.78 57.86 -0.26
C TYR A 293 -31.68 58.82 -0.75
N LEU A 294 -30.79 59.32 0.12
CA LEU A 294 -29.69 60.23 -0.24
C LEU A 294 -28.69 59.59 -1.23
N VAL A 295 -28.45 58.28 -1.09
CA VAL A 295 -27.64 57.51 -2.05
C VAL A 295 -28.55 56.45 -2.66
N PRO A 296 -29.10 56.69 -3.86
CA PRO A 296 -29.91 55.68 -4.52
C PRO A 296 -29.05 54.45 -4.88
N PRO A 297 -29.64 53.24 -4.93
CA PRO A 297 -28.91 52.00 -5.19
C PRO A 297 -28.54 51.83 -6.66
N VAL A 298 -27.76 52.76 -7.18
CA VAL A 298 -27.34 52.82 -8.59
C VAL A 298 -25.96 52.24 -8.82
N TRP A 299 -25.20 51.94 -7.76
CA TRP A 299 -23.88 51.31 -7.83
C TRP A 299 -23.96 49.83 -7.47
N ASN A 300 -23.36 48.99 -8.32
CA ASN A 300 -23.14 47.57 -8.10
C ASN A 300 -21.64 47.28 -8.13
N PHE A 301 -21.11 46.74 -7.04
CA PHE A 301 -19.74 46.26 -6.95
C PHE A 301 -19.72 44.77 -7.28
N ASN A 302 -19.03 44.39 -8.36
CA ASN A 302 -18.77 43.00 -8.71
C ASN A 302 -17.40 42.59 -8.18
N ILE A 303 -17.38 41.60 -7.29
CA ILE A 303 -16.16 41.00 -6.77
C ILE A 303 -16.05 39.59 -7.36
N ARG A 304 -15.01 39.35 -8.16
CA ARG A 304 -14.71 38.05 -8.74
C ARG A 304 -13.35 37.59 -8.22
N TYR A 305 -13.30 36.40 -7.63
CA TYR A 305 -12.02 35.81 -7.24
C TYR A 305 -12.00 34.29 -7.29
N LYS A 306 -10.80 33.74 -7.51
CA LYS A 306 -10.51 32.31 -7.48
C LYS A 306 -9.25 32.04 -6.65
N ILE A 307 -9.31 31.00 -5.82
CA ILE A 307 -8.18 30.49 -5.05
C ILE A 307 -7.96 29.04 -5.46
N ALA A 308 -6.74 28.69 -5.86
CA ALA A 308 -6.39 27.34 -6.26
C ALA A 308 -4.98 26.94 -5.79
N LEU A 309 -4.77 25.65 -5.60
CA LEU A 309 -3.44 25.04 -5.59
C LEU A 309 -3.14 24.51 -6.99
N VAL A 310 -2.02 24.93 -7.56
CA VAL A 310 -1.57 24.49 -8.87
C VAL A 310 -0.29 23.69 -8.70
N TYR A 311 -0.33 22.39 -8.93
CA TYR A 311 0.84 21.52 -8.85
C TYR A 311 1.59 21.47 -10.19
N GLY A 312 2.91 21.37 -10.09
CA GLY A 312 3.83 21.37 -11.23
C GLY A 312 4.65 22.65 -11.34
N GLU A 313 5.47 22.73 -12.38
CA GLU A 313 6.50 23.77 -12.50
C GLU A 313 5.98 25.09 -13.07
N GLN A 314 4.77 25.11 -13.62
CA GLN A 314 4.21 26.28 -14.29
C GLN A 314 2.71 26.43 -14.01
N PHE A 315 2.23 27.67 -14.03
CA PHE A 315 0.81 27.99 -14.02
C PHE A 315 0.53 29.18 -14.93
N LYS A 316 -0.73 29.28 -15.35
CA LYS A 316 -1.23 30.40 -16.16
C LYS A 316 -2.54 30.92 -15.59
N VAL A 317 -2.66 32.24 -15.50
CA VAL A 317 -3.92 32.92 -15.21
C VAL A 317 -4.33 33.68 -16.46
N SER A 318 -5.54 33.43 -16.95
CA SER A 318 -6.13 34.17 -18.07
C SER A 318 -7.47 34.74 -17.66
N THR A 319 -7.90 35.83 -18.29
CA THR A 319 -9.20 36.42 -18.01
C THR A 319 -9.91 36.88 -19.26
N THR A 320 -11.23 36.73 -19.29
CA THR A 320 -12.11 37.34 -20.29
C THR A 320 -12.85 38.56 -19.73
N LEU A 321 -12.50 39.00 -18.52
CA LEU A 321 -13.10 40.17 -17.88
C LEU A 321 -12.60 41.45 -18.56
N PRO A 322 -13.44 42.50 -18.59
CA PRO A 322 -13.08 43.81 -19.14
C PRO A 322 -12.17 44.63 -18.20
N SER A 323 -11.87 44.11 -17.00
CA SER A 323 -11.05 44.75 -15.98
C SER A 323 -9.73 44.02 -15.76
N THR A 324 -8.80 44.69 -15.08
CA THR A 324 -7.51 44.09 -14.71
C THR A 324 -7.71 43.12 -13.55
N VAL A 325 -7.13 41.93 -13.66
CA VAL A 325 -7.14 40.92 -12.60
C VAL A 325 -5.80 40.96 -11.86
N ASN A 326 -5.85 41.10 -10.54
CA ASN A 326 -4.68 41.01 -9.68
C ASN A 326 -4.42 39.55 -9.33
N VAL A 327 -3.15 39.15 -9.31
CA VAL A 327 -2.73 37.79 -8.99
C VAL A 327 -1.71 37.84 -7.87
N ILE A 328 -1.98 37.09 -6.80
CA ILE A 328 -1.01 36.78 -5.75
C ILE A 328 -0.67 35.30 -5.90
N TYR A 329 0.62 34.96 -5.93
CA TYR A 329 1.05 33.57 -5.95
C TYR A 329 2.18 33.31 -4.97
N ILE A 330 2.16 32.13 -4.34
CA ILE A 330 3.13 31.70 -3.34
C ILE A 330 3.71 30.37 -3.81
N PRO A 331 5.00 30.33 -4.21
CA PRO A 331 5.67 29.08 -4.55
C PRO A 331 5.80 28.16 -3.34
N LEU A 332 5.47 26.89 -3.55
CA LEU A 332 5.62 25.82 -2.57
C LEU A 332 6.73 24.89 -3.06
N VAL A 333 7.74 24.67 -2.22
CA VAL A 333 8.88 23.82 -2.56
C VAL A 333 9.03 22.70 -1.54
N TYR A 334 9.60 21.59 -1.97
CA TYR A 334 9.84 20.44 -1.13
C TYR A 334 11.23 19.84 -1.38
N ARG A 335 11.71 19.08 -0.40
CA ARG A 335 12.87 18.19 -0.57
C ARG A 335 12.73 16.98 0.34
N GLU A 336 13.45 15.92 0.03
CA GLU A 336 13.56 14.78 0.92
C GLU A 336 14.18 15.19 2.26
N ALA A 337 13.57 14.76 3.36
CA ALA A 337 14.10 15.00 4.68
C ALA A 337 15.18 13.97 5.01
N GLN A 338 16.21 14.36 5.75
CA GLN A 338 17.19 13.41 6.27
C GLN A 338 16.56 12.63 7.42
N VAL A 339 16.25 11.35 7.18
CA VAL A 339 15.54 10.50 8.14
C VAL A 339 16.34 9.26 8.51
N LYS A 340 16.46 9.02 9.82
CA LYS A 340 16.87 7.72 10.35
C LYS A 340 15.63 6.91 10.74
N TRP A 341 15.37 5.85 9.98
CA TRP A 341 14.27 4.92 10.25
C TRP A 341 14.70 3.89 11.29
N LEU A 342 13.84 3.65 12.27
CA LEU A 342 13.98 2.64 13.30
C LEU A 342 12.64 1.85 13.40
N PRO A 343 12.65 0.63 13.95
CA PRO A 343 11.45 -0.22 14.05
C PRO A 343 10.24 0.43 14.72
N ASP A 344 10.44 1.40 15.61
CA ASP A 344 9.38 2.04 16.40
C ASP A 344 9.26 3.56 16.18
N ARG A 345 10.14 4.15 15.36
CA ARG A 345 10.20 5.61 15.18
C ARG A 345 10.97 6.05 13.93
N ALA A 346 10.69 7.26 13.46
CA ALA A 346 11.50 7.97 12.47
C ALA A 346 12.09 9.24 13.10
N LEU A 347 13.40 9.46 12.90
CA LEU A 347 14.11 10.65 13.39
C LEU A 347 14.39 11.59 12.23
N VAL A 348 13.79 12.77 12.25
CA VAL A 348 13.97 13.80 11.21
C VAL A 348 14.74 14.97 11.81
N ASN A 349 15.91 15.27 11.25
CA ASN A 349 16.70 16.43 11.68
C ASN A 349 16.37 17.65 10.82
N VAL A 350 15.98 18.75 11.45
CA VAL A 350 15.72 20.04 10.80
C VAL A 350 16.83 21.00 11.17
N THR A 351 17.52 21.56 10.18
CA THR A 351 18.63 22.50 10.38
C THR A 351 18.21 23.94 10.13
N ASP A 352 19.04 24.90 10.54
CA ASP A 352 18.81 26.33 10.24
C ASP A 352 18.79 26.63 8.73
N ALA A 353 19.57 25.90 7.94
CA ALA A 353 19.57 26.04 6.48
C ALA A 353 18.24 25.57 5.86
N ASP A 354 17.52 24.68 6.53
CA ASP A 354 16.27 24.10 6.03
C ASP A 354 15.13 25.12 6.11
N VAL A 355 15.13 25.89 7.20
CA VAL A 355 14.13 26.92 7.49
C VAL A 355 14.49 28.29 6.91
N ALA A 356 15.68 28.44 6.35
CA ALA A 356 16.11 29.69 5.72
C ALA A 356 15.21 30.05 4.52
N ASP A 357 14.94 31.36 4.39
CA ASP A 357 14.20 31.99 3.30
C ASP A 357 12.73 31.55 3.14
N GLY A 358 12.23 30.70 4.05
CA GLY A 358 10.85 30.24 4.06
C GLY A 358 9.95 31.19 4.85
N GLN A 359 8.69 31.36 4.41
CA GLN A 359 7.65 31.99 5.25
C GLN A 359 7.11 31.01 6.30
N TRP A 360 7.11 29.72 5.95
CA TRP A 360 6.95 28.61 6.88
C TRP A 360 7.67 27.39 6.33
N THR A 361 8.11 26.51 7.23
CA THR A 361 8.74 25.23 6.92
C THR A 361 8.14 24.14 7.80
N ALA A 362 7.72 23.03 7.20
CA ALA A 362 7.11 21.89 7.86
C ALA A 362 7.86 20.59 7.56
N VAL A 363 7.91 19.71 8.55
CA VAL A 363 8.19 18.29 8.32
C VAL A 363 6.87 17.62 7.98
N VAL A 364 6.80 16.94 6.85
CA VAL A 364 5.66 16.16 6.40
C VAL A 364 6.07 14.70 6.32
N LEU A 365 5.30 13.82 6.96
CA LEU A 365 5.51 12.38 6.96
C LEU A 365 4.26 11.70 6.41
N GLN A 366 4.43 10.85 5.41
CA GLN A 366 3.38 10.05 4.78
C GLN A 366 3.83 8.59 4.79
N LEU A 367 3.04 7.73 5.42
CA LEU A 367 3.35 6.33 5.65
C LEU A 367 2.35 5.41 4.91
N PRO A 368 2.80 4.20 4.54
CA PRO A 368 1.94 3.19 3.94
C PRO A 368 0.91 2.67 4.94
N GLU A 369 -0.04 1.88 4.46
CA GLU A 369 -1.12 1.29 5.27
C GLU A 369 -0.64 0.43 6.44
N LEU A 370 0.57 -0.13 6.30
CA LEU A 370 1.20 -0.96 7.33
C LEU A 370 1.71 -0.16 8.53
N ALA A 371 1.63 1.18 8.53
CA ALA A 371 2.21 2.01 9.57
C ALA A 371 1.25 3.10 10.08
N LYS A 372 1.41 3.43 11.37
CA LYS A 372 0.65 4.48 12.04
C LYS A 372 1.55 5.36 12.90
N ILE A 373 1.52 6.67 12.65
CA ILE A 373 2.10 7.71 13.49
C ILE A 373 1.22 7.85 14.73
N VAL A 374 1.77 7.57 15.90
CA VAL A 374 1.02 7.65 17.17
C VAL A 374 1.29 8.95 17.92
N SER A 375 2.49 9.49 17.79
CA SER A 375 2.87 10.77 18.40
C SER A 375 4.11 11.36 17.74
N ILE A 376 4.34 12.64 18.00
CA ILE A 376 5.51 13.40 17.56
C ILE A 376 6.14 14.02 18.80
N ARG A 377 7.43 13.77 19.02
CA ARG A 377 8.23 14.47 20.03
C ARG A 377 9.07 15.56 19.36
N THR A 378 8.92 16.79 19.81
CA THR A 378 9.68 17.96 19.30
C THR A 378 11.12 17.99 19.84
N PRO A 379 12.02 18.79 19.26
CA PRO A 379 13.37 19.01 19.80
C PRO A 379 13.38 19.47 21.27
N GLY A 380 12.43 20.34 21.65
CA GLY A 380 12.19 20.76 23.03
C GLY A 380 11.51 19.72 23.92
N ASN A 381 11.40 18.46 23.49
CA ASN A 381 10.78 17.32 24.19
C ASN A 381 9.26 17.42 24.43
N ALA A 382 8.55 18.33 23.75
CA ALA A 382 7.09 18.33 23.81
C ALA A 382 6.55 17.09 23.09
N MET A 383 5.62 16.36 23.73
CA MET A 383 4.97 15.19 23.14
C MET A 383 3.59 15.59 22.61
N ILE A 384 3.39 15.43 21.30
CA ILE A 384 2.15 15.75 20.60
C ILE A 384 1.53 14.44 20.14
N SER A 385 0.36 14.11 20.66
CA SER A 385 -0.42 12.93 20.31
C SER A 385 -1.89 13.31 20.17
N ASN A 386 -2.67 12.55 19.40
CA ASN A 386 -4.13 12.75 19.29
C ASN A 386 -4.50 14.18 18.80
N ALA A 387 -3.66 14.76 17.95
CA ALA A 387 -3.74 16.14 17.50
C ALA A 387 -4.01 16.17 16.00
N THR A 388 -5.21 16.60 15.60
CA THR A 388 -5.58 16.78 14.18
C THR A 388 -5.80 18.26 13.95
N ASP A 389 -5.10 18.86 13.00
CA ASP A 389 -5.20 20.26 12.58
C ASP A 389 -5.25 21.26 13.74
N VAL A 390 -4.38 21.07 14.73
CA VAL A 390 -4.31 21.93 15.91
C VAL A 390 -3.24 23.00 15.76
N ARG A 391 -3.46 24.13 16.44
CA ARG A 391 -2.44 25.15 16.66
C ARG A 391 -2.06 25.14 18.13
N LEU A 392 -0.81 24.85 18.43
CA LEU A 392 -0.30 24.75 19.80
C LEU A 392 0.89 25.71 19.98
N VAL A 393 1.12 26.15 21.20
CA VAL A 393 2.29 26.95 21.56
C VAL A 393 3.38 26.02 22.08
N TRP A 394 4.53 26.00 21.42
CA TRP A 394 5.73 25.33 21.91
C TRP A 394 6.98 26.03 21.37
N GLY A 395 8.13 25.86 22.02
CA GLY A 395 9.39 26.47 21.60
C GLY A 395 9.31 27.99 21.39
N GLY A 396 8.47 28.68 22.16
CA GLY A 396 8.34 30.15 22.15
C GLY A 396 7.30 30.75 21.19
N GLY A 397 6.53 29.96 20.42
CA GLY A 397 5.51 30.53 19.53
C GLY A 397 4.41 29.57 19.09
N LEU A 398 3.37 30.12 18.44
CA LEU A 398 2.24 29.36 17.90
C LEU A 398 2.66 28.64 16.62
N ARG A 399 2.42 27.34 16.55
CA ARG A 399 2.73 26.50 15.39
C ARG A 399 1.60 25.52 15.13
N ALA A 400 1.50 25.02 13.91
CA ALA A 400 0.50 24.03 13.52
C ALA A 400 1.10 22.62 13.47
N VAL A 401 0.31 21.65 13.87
CA VAL A 401 0.64 20.22 13.83
C VAL A 401 -0.63 19.42 13.61
N SER A 402 -0.50 18.35 12.84
CA SER A 402 -1.59 17.43 12.56
C SER A 402 -1.03 16.02 12.40
N ILE A 403 -1.71 15.07 13.01
CA ILE A 403 -1.59 13.64 12.76
C ILE A 403 -2.97 13.23 12.25
N SER A 404 -3.03 12.67 11.04
CA SER A 404 -4.29 12.24 10.45
C SER A 404 -5.00 11.23 11.35
N PRO A 405 -6.34 11.17 11.34
CA PRO A 405 -7.08 10.24 12.21
C PRO A 405 -6.70 8.76 12.05
N ASP A 406 -6.26 8.36 10.86
CA ASP A 406 -5.76 7.00 10.58
C ASP A 406 -4.27 6.80 10.91
N GLY A 407 -3.57 7.87 11.30
CA GLY A 407 -2.15 7.91 11.62
C GLY A 407 -1.22 7.78 10.42
N ARG A 408 -1.72 7.76 9.19
CA ARG A 408 -0.87 7.55 7.99
C ARG A 408 -0.14 8.81 7.55
N GLN A 409 -0.62 9.99 7.91
CA GLN A 409 -0.03 11.26 7.51
C GLN A 409 0.15 12.15 8.72
N ALA A 410 1.21 12.93 8.74
CA ALA A 410 1.38 13.99 9.71
C ALA A 410 2.16 15.16 9.12
N TYR A 411 1.90 16.35 9.64
CA TYR A 411 2.79 17.48 9.48
C TYR A 411 3.05 18.15 10.82
N ILE A 412 4.24 18.73 10.96
CA ILE A 412 4.58 19.63 12.05
C ILE A 412 5.36 20.81 11.50
N ILE A 413 4.89 22.02 11.80
CA ILE A 413 5.56 23.26 11.38
C ILE A 413 6.76 23.49 12.31
N ALA A 414 7.96 23.43 11.73
CA ALA A 414 9.21 23.74 12.42
C ALA A 414 9.50 25.25 12.46
N GLN A 415 9.01 26.00 11.45
CA GLN A 415 9.16 27.45 11.35
C GLN A 415 7.89 28.10 10.82
N LEU A 416 7.44 29.17 11.48
CA LEU A 416 6.34 30.04 11.02
C LEU A 416 6.74 31.50 11.26
N GLY A 417 6.93 32.25 10.17
CA GLY A 417 7.53 33.60 10.24
C GLY A 417 8.90 33.55 10.94
N ASP A 418 9.08 34.41 11.93
CA ASP A 418 10.33 34.52 12.70
C ASP A 418 10.49 33.45 13.79
N THR A 419 9.43 32.69 14.09
CA THR A 419 9.47 31.67 15.14
C THR A 419 9.93 30.34 14.56
N LYS A 420 11.06 29.79 15.03
CA LYS A 420 11.60 28.49 14.60
C LYS A 420 12.08 27.60 15.73
N GLU A 421 12.03 26.29 15.52
CA GLU A 421 12.65 25.28 16.39
C GLU A 421 13.34 24.26 15.49
N THR A 422 14.66 24.37 15.41
CA THR A 422 15.50 23.41 14.69
C THR A 422 15.93 22.29 15.63
N GLY A 423 16.36 21.17 15.06
CA GLY A 423 16.79 19.98 15.77
C GLY A 423 16.00 18.74 15.36
N MET A 424 16.01 17.73 16.23
CA MET A 424 15.49 16.41 15.93
C MET A 424 14.02 16.25 16.32
N TYR A 425 13.16 16.06 15.32
CA TYR A 425 11.78 15.63 15.50
C TYR A 425 11.72 14.10 15.48
N THR A 426 11.11 13.50 16.50
CA THR A 426 10.92 12.04 16.60
C THR A 426 9.46 11.71 16.34
N PHE A 427 9.16 11.02 15.24
CA PHE A 427 7.84 10.48 14.96
C PHE A 427 7.79 9.06 15.50
N MET A 428 6.92 8.80 16.48
CA MET A 428 6.69 7.45 16.99
C MET A 428 5.75 6.72 16.04
N ILE A 429 6.15 5.54 15.57
CA ILE A 429 5.46 4.80 14.51
C ILE A 429 5.21 3.37 14.97
N ASN A 430 3.97 2.93 14.87
CA ASN A 430 3.60 1.52 15.03
C ASN A 430 3.51 0.86 13.65
N TRP A 431 4.36 -0.14 13.41
CA TRP A 431 4.39 -0.92 12.18
C TRP A 431 3.70 -2.27 12.36
N LYS A 432 2.86 -2.64 11.39
CA LYS A 432 2.36 -3.98 11.20
C LYS A 432 3.27 -4.69 10.20
N PRO A 433 3.59 -5.98 10.41
CA PRO A 433 4.33 -6.72 9.42
C PRO A 433 3.48 -6.94 8.17
N MET A 434 4.13 -6.96 7.00
CA MET A 434 3.49 -7.31 5.74
C MET A 434 3.33 -8.81 5.66
N ARG A 435 2.11 -9.30 5.41
CA ARG A 435 1.84 -10.74 5.24
C ARG A 435 1.52 -11.03 3.78
N ILE A 436 2.43 -11.73 3.12
CA ILE A 436 2.31 -12.14 1.72
C ILE A 436 1.78 -13.58 1.69
N PRO A 437 0.54 -13.81 1.20
CA PRO A 437 0.00 -15.16 1.11
C PRO A 437 0.82 -16.01 0.14
N VAL A 438 1.04 -17.28 0.48
CA VAL A 438 1.72 -18.27 -0.38
C VAL A 438 0.80 -19.47 -0.55
N ILE A 439 0.37 -19.69 -1.77
CA ILE A 439 -0.60 -20.74 -2.14
C ILE A 439 -0.03 -21.63 -3.23
N ASP A 440 -0.55 -22.85 -3.35
CA ASP A 440 -0.30 -23.70 -4.51
C ASP A 440 -1.25 -23.37 -5.67
N THR A 441 -1.04 -24.01 -6.82
CA THR A 441 -1.89 -23.88 -8.02
C THR A 441 -3.33 -24.37 -7.82
N LYS A 442 -3.63 -25.05 -6.71
CA LYS A 442 -4.96 -25.51 -6.31
C LYS A 442 -5.59 -24.59 -5.24
N GLY A 443 -4.93 -23.46 -4.91
CA GLY A 443 -5.40 -22.49 -3.92
C GLY A 443 -5.20 -22.90 -2.46
N ARG A 444 -4.43 -23.97 -2.19
CA ARG A 444 -4.17 -24.46 -0.83
C ARG A 444 -2.98 -23.73 -0.22
N ALA A 445 -3.02 -23.53 1.09
CA ALA A 445 -1.91 -22.93 1.85
C ALA A 445 -0.67 -23.84 1.80
N VAL A 446 0.50 -23.26 1.52
CA VAL A 446 1.76 -24.00 1.43
C VAL A 446 2.49 -24.02 2.78
N GLY A 447 2.90 -25.22 3.24
CA GLY A 447 3.75 -25.42 4.42
C GLY A 447 5.25 -25.49 4.08
N ASP A 448 6.11 -25.78 5.06
CA ASP A 448 7.56 -25.99 4.88
C ASP A 448 8.29 -24.85 4.13
N LEU A 449 7.81 -23.63 4.34
CA LEU A 449 8.37 -22.42 3.75
C LEU A 449 9.53 -21.91 4.60
N SER A 450 10.49 -21.28 3.93
CA SER A 450 11.50 -20.40 4.51
C SER A 450 11.65 -19.18 3.62
N ALA A 451 12.00 -18.04 4.18
CA ALA A 451 12.09 -16.81 3.42
C ALA A 451 13.16 -15.87 3.94
N SER A 452 13.75 -15.09 3.04
CA SER A 452 14.73 -14.06 3.35
C SER A 452 14.46 -12.81 2.52
N ALA A 453 14.32 -11.66 3.17
CA ALA A 453 14.22 -10.37 2.49
C ALA A 453 15.57 -9.67 2.44
N ASP A 454 15.78 -8.84 1.41
CA ASP A 454 17.02 -8.11 1.18
C ASP A 454 17.28 -7.01 2.21
N LYS A 455 16.23 -6.34 2.70
CA LYS A 455 16.30 -5.16 3.57
C LYS A 455 15.67 -5.36 4.95
N PHE A 456 14.83 -6.37 5.10
CA PHE A 456 13.97 -6.56 6.27
C PHE A 456 14.10 -7.96 6.84
N ASP A 457 13.67 -8.13 8.08
CA ASP A 457 13.53 -9.46 8.65
C ASP A 457 12.29 -10.14 8.06
N ALA A 458 12.48 -11.34 7.52
CA ALA A 458 11.41 -12.19 7.01
C ALA A 458 11.30 -13.47 7.84
N SER A 459 10.07 -13.93 8.04
CA SER A 459 9.77 -15.24 8.61
C SER A 459 8.68 -15.91 7.80
N ALA A 460 8.70 -17.23 7.72
CA ALA A 460 7.70 -17.99 6.99
C ALA A 460 6.82 -18.80 7.95
N SER A 461 5.57 -18.99 7.56
CA SER A 461 4.59 -19.81 8.27
C SER A 461 3.71 -20.51 7.23
N VAL A 462 2.89 -21.46 7.68
CA VAL A 462 1.98 -22.16 6.76
C VAL A 462 1.05 -21.15 6.09
N GLY A 463 1.12 -21.07 4.77
CA GLY A 463 0.27 -20.24 3.91
C GLY A 463 0.70 -18.79 3.73
N TYR A 464 1.78 -18.32 4.37
CA TYR A 464 2.25 -16.94 4.19
C TYR A 464 3.70 -16.72 4.61
N VAL A 465 4.28 -15.64 4.08
CA VAL A 465 5.54 -15.06 4.55
C VAL A 465 5.24 -13.72 5.22
N GLU A 466 5.83 -13.49 6.39
CA GLU A 466 5.73 -12.26 7.16
C GLU A 466 7.03 -11.47 7.05
N VAL A 467 6.95 -10.20 6.67
CA VAL A 467 8.11 -9.28 6.54
C VAL A 467 7.92 -8.10 7.49
N LYS A 468 8.89 -7.87 8.38
CA LYS A 468 8.86 -6.79 9.37
C LYS A 468 9.38 -5.48 8.77
N VAL A 469 8.50 -4.82 8.03
CA VAL A 469 8.79 -3.53 7.40
C VAL A 469 8.81 -2.42 8.46
N TYR A 470 9.81 -1.54 8.41
CA TYR A 470 9.93 -0.37 9.29
C TYR A 470 10.34 0.93 8.56
N LYS A 471 10.37 0.87 7.23
CA LYS A 471 10.70 1.99 6.35
C LYS A 471 9.86 1.87 5.06
N PRO A 472 9.32 2.98 4.54
CA PRO A 472 8.45 2.97 3.35
C PRO A 472 9.27 2.91 2.05
N GLU A 473 9.73 1.71 1.69
CA GLU A 473 10.45 1.47 0.44
C GLU A 473 10.18 0.08 -0.15
N PRO A 474 10.36 -0.10 -1.48
CA PRO A 474 10.34 -1.42 -2.11
C PRO A 474 11.42 -2.35 -1.57
N PHE A 475 11.17 -3.66 -1.61
CA PHE A 475 12.10 -4.70 -1.19
C PHE A 475 11.95 -5.97 -2.02
N ALA A 476 12.93 -6.86 -1.93
CA ALA A 476 12.90 -8.17 -2.57
C ALA A 476 12.88 -9.28 -1.52
N LEU A 477 12.23 -10.40 -1.84
CA LEU A 477 12.05 -11.54 -0.95
C LEU A 477 12.29 -12.84 -1.72
N ASP A 478 13.20 -13.66 -1.23
CA ASP A 478 13.37 -15.03 -1.71
C ASP A 478 12.56 -15.98 -0.82
N ILE A 479 11.75 -16.82 -1.46
CA ILE A 479 10.95 -17.87 -0.82
C ILE A 479 11.49 -19.22 -1.24
N SER A 480 11.77 -20.06 -0.26
CA SER A 480 12.17 -21.46 -0.47
C SER A 480 11.15 -22.41 0.12
N TYR A 481 10.89 -23.52 -0.58
CA TYR A 481 9.99 -24.59 -0.17
C TYR A 481 10.79 -25.87 0.07
N LYS A 482 10.67 -26.47 1.27
CA LYS A 482 11.46 -27.65 1.67
C LYS A 482 12.98 -27.48 1.43
N GLY A 483 13.48 -26.25 1.62
CA GLY A 483 14.90 -25.91 1.44
C GLY A 483 15.35 -25.65 0.00
N ILE A 484 14.44 -25.63 -0.97
CA ILE A 484 14.74 -25.34 -2.38
C ILE A 484 14.21 -23.96 -2.76
N PRO A 485 14.98 -23.12 -3.49
CA PRO A 485 14.48 -21.86 -4.03
C PRO A 485 13.22 -22.07 -4.87
N ALA A 486 12.13 -21.40 -4.50
CA ALA A 486 10.81 -21.55 -5.13
C ALA A 486 10.37 -20.28 -5.86
N ALA A 487 10.54 -19.12 -5.23
CA ALA A 487 10.17 -17.85 -5.84
C ALA A 487 11.12 -16.71 -5.41
N HIS A 488 11.37 -15.80 -6.34
CA HIS A 488 11.95 -14.48 -6.09
C HIS A 488 10.83 -13.44 -6.25
N VAL A 489 10.54 -12.68 -5.20
CA VAL A 489 9.40 -11.77 -5.15
C VAL A 489 9.88 -10.32 -5.05
N GLU A 490 9.54 -9.51 -6.04
CA GLU A 490 9.75 -8.06 -6.02
C GLU A 490 8.52 -7.36 -5.46
N VAL A 491 8.66 -6.66 -4.33
CA VAL A 491 7.56 -5.98 -3.66
C VAL A 491 7.67 -4.47 -3.86
N ASN A 492 6.84 -3.92 -4.73
CA ASN A 492 6.84 -2.50 -5.07
C ASN A 492 5.73 -1.69 -4.37
N SER A 493 4.89 -2.32 -3.55
CA SER A 493 3.83 -1.66 -2.78
C SER A 493 3.62 -2.30 -1.41
N LEU A 494 3.60 -1.48 -0.38
CA LEU A 494 3.41 -1.85 1.02
C LEU A 494 1.92 -1.76 1.42
N VAL A 495 1.12 -2.74 0.99
CA VAL A 495 -0.32 -2.78 1.23
C VAL A 495 -0.70 -3.81 2.29
N GLU A 496 -1.84 -3.63 2.98
CA GLU A 496 -2.32 -4.61 3.97
C GLU A 496 -2.73 -5.95 3.34
N LYS A 497 -3.13 -5.96 2.06
CA LYS A 497 -3.60 -7.14 1.33
C LYS A 497 -2.85 -7.31 0.00
N PRO A 498 -1.59 -7.78 0.03
CA PRO A 498 -0.84 -8.02 -1.19
C PRO A 498 -1.40 -9.20 -2.00
N GLN A 499 -1.04 -9.24 -3.28
CA GLN A 499 -1.29 -10.39 -4.14
C GLN A 499 -0.60 -11.64 -3.58
N ALA A 500 -1.28 -12.79 -3.70
CA ALA A 500 -0.71 -14.07 -3.30
C ALA A 500 0.41 -14.52 -4.27
N VAL A 501 1.45 -15.12 -3.71
CA VAL A 501 2.49 -15.83 -4.46
C VAL A 501 2.02 -17.26 -4.70
N THR A 502 1.83 -17.63 -5.96
CA THR A 502 1.42 -18.99 -6.35
C THR A 502 2.64 -19.82 -6.70
N LEU A 503 2.85 -20.91 -5.96
CA LEU A 503 3.90 -21.89 -6.25
C LEU A 503 3.33 -23.06 -7.06
N GLY A 504 4.04 -23.45 -8.12
CA GLY A 504 3.73 -24.66 -8.88
C GLY A 504 4.04 -25.90 -8.05
N ILE A 505 3.08 -26.43 -7.28
CA ILE A 505 3.27 -27.64 -6.47
C ILE A 505 2.35 -28.73 -7.01
N TYR A 506 2.93 -29.87 -7.36
CA TYR A 506 2.28 -30.92 -8.15
C TYR A 506 2.53 -32.33 -7.61
N THR A 507 1.77 -33.28 -8.13
CA THR A 507 1.96 -34.71 -7.89
C THR A 507 2.83 -35.31 -8.99
N VAL A 508 3.90 -36.01 -8.61
CA VAL A 508 4.75 -36.74 -9.56
C VAL A 508 4.63 -38.24 -9.32
N LYS A 509 4.10 -38.97 -10.29
CA LYS A 509 4.02 -40.43 -10.27
C LYS A 509 5.15 -41.02 -11.13
N VAL A 510 6.02 -41.81 -10.51
CA VAL A 510 7.08 -42.54 -11.20
C VAL A 510 6.68 -44.00 -11.31
N VAL A 511 6.70 -44.55 -12.53
CA VAL A 511 6.43 -45.97 -12.79
C VAL A 511 7.70 -46.62 -13.30
N VAL A 512 8.25 -47.55 -12.54
CA VAL A 512 9.49 -48.26 -12.88
C VAL A 512 9.15 -49.59 -13.52
N VAL A 513 9.60 -49.79 -14.75
CA VAL A 513 9.37 -51.01 -15.51
C VAL A 513 10.68 -51.65 -15.97
N GLY A 514 10.67 -52.97 -16.12
CA GLY A 514 11.77 -53.73 -16.71
C GLY A 514 11.82 -53.63 -18.23
N ALA A 515 12.77 -54.34 -18.82
CA ALA A 515 13.00 -54.38 -20.27
C ALA A 515 11.76 -54.88 -21.04
N LEU A 516 10.97 -55.77 -20.42
CA LEU A 516 9.73 -56.35 -20.95
C LEU A 516 8.46 -55.62 -20.47
N ASN A 517 8.60 -54.38 -19.98
CA ASN A 517 7.52 -53.56 -19.41
C ASN A 517 6.82 -54.17 -18.19
N GLN A 518 7.42 -55.16 -17.54
CA GLN A 518 6.95 -55.73 -16.28
C GLN A 518 7.21 -54.75 -15.12
N PRO A 519 6.29 -54.61 -14.16
CA PRO A 519 6.47 -53.69 -13.04
C PRO A 519 7.62 -54.14 -12.13
N ILE A 520 8.42 -53.18 -11.68
CA ILE A 520 9.51 -53.43 -10.74
C ILE A 520 9.13 -52.92 -9.35
N ALA A 521 8.75 -53.83 -8.45
CA ALA A 521 8.46 -53.52 -7.06
C ALA A 521 9.73 -53.32 -6.22
N GLN A 522 9.62 -52.55 -5.12
CA GLN A 522 10.70 -52.27 -4.17
C GLN A 522 11.95 -51.60 -4.77
N ALA A 523 11.84 -51.00 -5.97
CA ALA A 523 12.88 -50.15 -6.52
C ALA A 523 12.95 -48.86 -5.69
N SER A 524 14.16 -48.48 -5.27
CA SER A 524 14.38 -47.22 -4.55
C SER A 524 14.43 -46.09 -5.56
N VAL A 525 13.55 -45.11 -5.42
CA VAL A 525 13.45 -43.96 -6.32
C VAL A 525 13.70 -42.69 -5.53
N SER A 526 14.51 -41.78 -6.07
CA SER A 526 14.77 -40.46 -5.49
C SER A 526 14.78 -39.39 -6.56
N LEU A 527 14.42 -38.16 -6.19
CA LEU A 527 14.53 -36.99 -7.06
C LEU A 527 15.80 -36.21 -6.70
N GLU A 528 16.79 -36.20 -7.58
CA GLU A 528 17.96 -35.34 -7.42
C GLU A 528 17.53 -33.88 -7.60
N GLY A 529 17.84 -33.03 -6.62
CA GLY A 529 17.40 -31.63 -6.59
C GLY A 529 16.11 -31.38 -5.79
N PHE A 530 15.47 -32.43 -5.25
CA PHE A 530 14.31 -32.29 -4.35
C PHE A 530 14.36 -33.32 -3.21
N PRO A 531 14.04 -32.99 -1.94
CA PRO A 531 14.14 -33.93 -0.83
C PRO A 531 12.98 -34.94 -0.82
N ALA A 532 12.87 -35.75 -1.88
CA ALA A 532 11.89 -36.82 -2.01
C ALA A 532 12.55 -38.13 -2.43
N SER A 533 12.25 -39.19 -1.66
CA SER A 533 12.68 -40.56 -1.95
C SER A 533 11.67 -41.56 -1.41
N GLY A 534 11.56 -42.72 -2.05
CA GLY A 534 10.65 -43.78 -1.65
C GLY A 534 10.92 -45.09 -2.37
N LYS A 535 10.04 -46.06 -2.21
CA LYS A 535 10.10 -47.36 -2.91
C LYS A 535 8.84 -47.61 -3.72
N THR A 536 9.00 -48.24 -4.87
CA THR A 536 7.86 -48.65 -5.70
C THR A 536 7.01 -49.74 -5.03
N ASP A 537 5.71 -49.66 -5.25
CA ASP A 537 4.71 -50.65 -4.81
C ASP A 537 4.68 -51.90 -5.71
N GLY A 538 3.71 -52.79 -5.48
CA GLY A 538 3.53 -54.01 -6.28
C GLY A 538 3.17 -53.76 -7.75
N ALA A 539 2.69 -52.57 -8.11
CA ALA A 539 2.47 -52.13 -9.48
C ALA A 539 3.70 -51.45 -10.10
N GLY A 540 4.83 -51.41 -9.38
CA GLY A 540 6.04 -50.73 -9.82
C GLY A 540 5.93 -49.21 -9.76
N SER A 541 4.97 -48.67 -9.00
CA SER A 541 4.68 -47.24 -8.97
C SER A 541 5.07 -46.60 -7.64
N LEU A 542 5.46 -45.32 -7.68
CA LEU A 542 5.68 -44.47 -6.52
C LEU A 542 5.10 -43.08 -6.81
N VAL A 543 4.37 -42.52 -5.86
CA VAL A 543 3.81 -41.18 -5.97
C VAL A 543 4.51 -40.24 -4.99
N PHE A 544 5.14 -39.20 -5.52
CA PHE A 544 5.63 -38.06 -4.76
C PHE A 544 4.55 -36.97 -4.74
N GLN A 545 4.03 -36.68 -3.55
CA GLN A 545 3.14 -35.56 -3.32
C GLN A 545 3.95 -34.28 -3.09
N ASP A 546 3.35 -33.16 -3.46
CA ASP A 546 3.87 -31.81 -3.21
C ASP A 546 5.30 -31.59 -3.73
N VAL A 547 5.55 -31.92 -4.99
CA VAL A 547 6.80 -31.65 -5.71
C VAL A 547 6.72 -30.26 -6.35
N LEU A 548 7.72 -29.42 -6.11
CA LEU A 548 7.81 -28.09 -6.69
C LEU A 548 8.03 -28.18 -8.22
N GLU A 549 7.51 -27.22 -8.97
CA GLU A 549 7.74 -27.06 -10.39
C GLU A 549 9.24 -26.94 -10.68
N GLY A 550 9.70 -27.60 -11.74
CA GLY A 550 11.11 -27.58 -12.08
C GLY A 550 11.57 -28.81 -12.85
N THR A 551 12.86 -28.84 -13.14
CA THR A 551 13.51 -29.98 -13.79
C THR A 551 14.30 -30.77 -12.76
N TYR A 552 14.01 -32.06 -12.65
CA TYR A 552 14.65 -32.97 -11.71
C TYR A 552 15.25 -34.15 -12.43
N LYS A 553 16.15 -34.86 -11.76
CA LYS A 553 16.66 -36.15 -12.23
C LYS A 553 16.18 -37.25 -11.31
N ILE A 554 15.37 -38.15 -11.86
CA ILE A 554 14.91 -39.36 -11.17
C ILE A 554 16.05 -40.35 -11.14
N ASN A 555 16.45 -40.78 -9.95
CA ASN A 555 17.43 -41.84 -9.74
C ASN A 555 16.71 -43.08 -9.21
N VAL A 556 16.79 -44.17 -9.97
CA VAL A 556 16.23 -45.48 -9.62
C VAL A 556 17.36 -46.44 -9.29
N ASP A 557 17.32 -47.06 -8.11
CA ASP A 557 18.22 -48.12 -7.66
C ASP A 557 17.42 -49.40 -7.37
N ILE A 558 17.78 -50.49 -8.05
CA ILE A 558 17.20 -51.81 -7.84
C ILE A 558 18.25 -52.71 -7.20
N GLY A 559 18.05 -53.02 -5.92
CA GLY A 559 18.88 -53.98 -5.16
C GLY A 559 20.37 -53.62 -5.07
N GLY A 560 20.75 -52.35 -5.25
CA GLY A 560 22.13 -51.88 -5.24
C GLY A 560 22.93 -52.22 -6.50
N ARG A 561 22.29 -52.82 -7.52
CA ARG A 561 22.97 -53.38 -8.71
C ARG A 561 22.65 -52.63 -10.00
N VAL A 562 21.40 -52.18 -10.15
CA VAL A 562 20.96 -51.46 -11.34
C VAL A 562 20.64 -50.04 -10.95
N LYS A 563 21.35 -49.08 -11.55
CA LYS A 563 21.14 -47.64 -11.35
C LYS A 563 20.76 -47.02 -12.68
N VAL A 564 19.57 -46.44 -12.75
CA VAL A 564 19.07 -45.72 -13.93
C VAL A 564 18.74 -44.30 -13.52
N SER A 565 19.09 -43.34 -14.37
CA SER A 565 18.75 -41.94 -14.17
C SER A 565 18.02 -41.40 -15.39
N GLU A 566 16.91 -40.70 -15.17
CA GLU A 566 16.18 -39.98 -16.21
C GLU A 566 15.83 -38.57 -15.76
N VAL A 567 15.82 -37.62 -16.69
CA VAL A 567 15.34 -36.26 -16.42
C VAL A 567 13.81 -36.23 -16.52
N ILE A 568 13.18 -35.52 -15.60
CA ILE A 568 11.76 -35.20 -15.60
C ILE A 568 11.58 -33.69 -15.49
N GLU A 569 10.68 -33.14 -16.29
CA GLU A 569 10.22 -31.78 -16.16
C GLU A 569 8.82 -31.79 -15.53
N VAL A 570 8.67 -31.12 -14.40
CA VAL A 570 7.42 -31.00 -13.66
C VAL A 570 6.84 -29.62 -13.96
N ARG A 571 5.74 -29.58 -14.71
CA ARG A 571 4.93 -28.36 -15.00
C ARG A 571 3.46 -28.52 -14.58
N GLY A 572 3.14 -29.63 -13.92
CA GLY A 572 1.80 -30.15 -13.71
C GLY A 572 1.84 -31.49 -12.98
N ASP A 573 0.68 -32.02 -12.62
CA ASP A 573 0.57 -33.41 -12.16
C ASP A 573 1.09 -34.32 -13.30
N THR A 574 2.21 -35.03 -13.04
CA THR A 574 3.01 -35.70 -14.09
C THR A 574 3.17 -37.19 -13.79
N GLU A 575 3.01 -38.04 -14.79
CA GLU A 575 3.40 -39.46 -14.74
C GLU A 575 4.60 -39.70 -15.64
N LYS A 576 5.66 -40.32 -15.09
CA LYS A 576 6.90 -40.63 -15.81
C LYS A 576 7.22 -42.12 -15.68
N ILE A 577 7.31 -42.78 -16.83
CA ILE A 577 7.73 -44.18 -16.92
C ILE A 577 9.25 -44.20 -17.05
N VAL A 578 9.94 -44.91 -16.16
CA VAL A 578 11.40 -45.13 -16.19
C VAL A 578 11.65 -46.58 -16.57
N LYS A 579 12.27 -46.79 -17.74
CA LYS A 579 12.54 -48.14 -18.25
C LYS A 579 13.93 -48.60 -17.83
N THR A 580 14.00 -49.81 -17.28
CA THR A 580 15.23 -50.39 -16.75
C THR A 580 15.67 -51.61 -17.55
N PRO A 581 16.96 -51.97 -17.58
CA PRO A 581 17.44 -53.16 -18.29
C PRO A 581 17.10 -54.49 -17.58
N VAL A 582 16.26 -54.48 -16.55
CA VAL A 582 15.91 -55.68 -15.76
C VAL A 582 14.91 -56.55 -16.52
N VAL A 583 15.21 -57.85 -16.65
CA VAL A 583 14.35 -58.85 -17.31
C VAL A 583 13.57 -59.67 -16.28
N ALA A 584 14.16 -59.94 -15.10
CA ALA A 584 13.50 -60.63 -14.00
C ALA A 584 14.12 -60.26 -12.64
N ILE A 585 13.37 -60.46 -11.55
CA ILE A 585 13.90 -60.43 -10.19
C ILE A 585 13.74 -61.83 -9.60
N VAL A 586 14.86 -62.48 -9.27
CA VAL A 586 14.87 -63.84 -8.71
C VAL A 586 15.57 -63.81 -7.36
N GLY A 587 14.88 -64.24 -6.30
CA GLY A 587 15.45 -64.24 -4.95
C GLY A 587 15.89 -62.86 -4.43
N GLY A 588 15.24 -61.78 -4.89
CA GLY A 588 15.60 -60.39 -4.56
C GLY A 588 16.76 -59.80 -5.38
N VAL A 589 17.30 -60.56 -6.34
CA VAL A 589 18.40 -60.14 -7.20
C VAL A 589 17.87 -59.78 -8.59
N PRO A 590 18.13 -58.56 -9.12
CA PRO A 590 17.77 -58.19 -10.48
C PRO A 590 18.68 -58.88 -11.50
N ILE A 591 18.08 -59.48 -12.54
CA ILE A 591 18.75 -60.05 -13.71
C ILE A 591 18.61 -59.07 -14.87
N THR A 592 19.72 -58.62 -15.44
CA THR A 592 19.74 -57.64 -16.54
C THR A 592 19.72 -58.31 -17.92
N THR A 593 19.43 -57.53 -18.97
CA THR A 593 19.56 -57.98 -20.36
C THR A 593 20.96 -58.48 -20.70
N LEU A 594 22.00 -57.91 -20.10
CA LEU A 594 23.39 -58.36 -20.26
C LEU A 594 23.64 -59.70 -19.58
N ASP A 595 23.11 -59.92 -18.36
CA ASP A 595 23.20 -61.21 -17.67
C ASP A 595 22.49 -62.31 -18.47
N ALA A 596 21.33 -61.98 -19.05
CA ALA A 596 20.54 -62.89 -19.88
C ALA A 596 21.27 -63.25 -21.19
N ILE A 597 21.97 -62.30 -21.84
CA ILE A 597 22.75 -62.57 -23.07
C ILE A 597 24.02 -63.38 -22.74
N ALA A 598 24.67 -63.12 -21.61
CA ALA A 598 25.81 -63.91 -21.16
C ALA A 598 25.42 -65.39 -20.87
N THR A 599 24.16 -65.66 -20.55
CA THR A 599 23.61 -67.02 -20.42
C THR A 599 23.11 -67.63 -21.73
N VAL A 600 22.95 -66.86 -22.82
CA VAL A 600 22.66 -67.41 -24.16
C VAL A 600 23.89 -68.14 -24.75
N GLY A 601 25.09 -67.95 -24.19
CA GLY A 601 26.24 -68.83 -24.40
C GLY A 601 26.15 -70.20 -23.69
N GLY A 602 25.15 -70.42 -22.83
CA GLY A 602 24.91 -71.69 -22.16
C GLY A 602 24.09 -71.56 -20.87
N LEU A 603 22.92 -72.21 -20.86
CA LEU A 603 21.99 -72.50 -19.74
C LEU A 603 20.84 -71.50 -19.52
N SER A 604 19.63 -72.02 -19.71
CA SER A 604 18.33 -71.37 -19.54
C SER A 604 18.02 -71.02 -18.08
N ALA A 605 17.08 -70.08 -17.89
CA ALA A 605 16.63 -69.51 -16.62
C ALA A 605 16.17 -70.53 -15.55
N ALA A 606 15.95 -71.80 -15.90
CA ALA A 606 15.68 -72.89 -14.95
C ALA A 606 16.93 -73.30 -14.12
N GLY A 607 18.14 -73.04 -14.62
CA GLY A 607 19.40 -73.47 -13.96
C GLY A 607 19.81 -72.65 -12.74
N LEU A 608 19.49 -71.35 -12.70
CA LEU A 608 19.86 -70.49 -11.56
C LEU A 608 19.05 -70.76 -10.29
N TYR A 609 17.81 -71.27 -10.42
CA TYR A 609 16.98 -71.64 -9.27
C TYR A 609 17.51 -72.89 -8.54
N PHE A 610 18.13 -73.83 -9.26
CA PHE A 610 18.75 -75.02 -8.69
C PHE A 610 20.13 -74.75 -8.05
N ALA A 611 20.87 -73.73 -8.50
CA ALA A 611 22.16 -73.39 -7.91
C ALA A 611 22.03 -72.65 -6.57
N LEU A 612 20.95 -71.90 -6.35
CA LEU A 612 20.73 -71.13 -5.12
C LEU A 612 20.05 -71.93 -4.00
N THR A 613 19.34 -73.01 -4.32
CA THR A 613 18.69 -73.89 -3.33
C THR A 613 19.64 -74.90 -2.66
N ARG A 614 20.84 -75.13 -3.20
CA ARG A 614 21.86 -76.03 -2.60
C ARG A 614 22.68 -75.44 -1.45
N ARG A 615 22.39 -74.24 -0.95
CA ARG A 615 23.15 -73.59 0.14
C ARG A 615 22.43 -73.50 1.50
N LYS A 616 21.38 -74.30 1.72
CA LYS A 616 20.81 -74.51 3.05
C LYS A 616 20.54 -76.00 3.29
N GLU A 617 21.55 -76.71 3.75
CA GLU A 617 21.37 -77.85 4.65
C GLU A 617 22.21 -77.60 5.90
N SER A 618 21.55 -77.54 7.04
CA SER A 618 22.13 -77.51 8.36
C SER A 618 22.65 -78.91 8.72
N VAL A 619 23.92 -79.00 9.08
CA VAL A 619 24.55 -80.20 9.65
C VAL A 619 23.89 -80.50 10.99
N ALA A 620 23.33 -81.70 11.13
CA ALA A 620 22.87 -82.25 12.40
C ALA A 620 24.08 -82.69 13.23
N GLU A 621 24.05 -82.33 14.51
CA GLU A 621 24.94 -82.80 15.57
C GLU A 621 24.63 -84.28 15.86
N VAL A 622 25.68 -85.10 16.00
CA VAL A 622 25.60 -86.55 16.20
C VAL A 622 25.66 -86.84 17.70
N GLU A 623 24.63 -87.50 18.24
CA GLU A 623 24.71 -88.25 19.50
C GLU A 623 25.56 -89.52 19.30
N GLN A 624 26.48 -89.78 20.23
CA GLN A 624 27.01 -91.12 20.48
C GLN A 624 26.82 -91.48 21.95
N ILE A 625 26.26 -92.68 22.12
CA ILE A 625 25.92 -93.52 23.29
C ILE A 625 26.67 -93.19 24.58
#